data_AF-A0A844X9J4-F1
#
_entry.id   AF-A0A844X9J4-F1
#
_cell.length_a   1.000
_cell.length_b   1.000
_cell.length_c   1.000
_cell.angle_alpha   90.00
_cell.angle_beta   90.00
_cell.angle_gamma   90.00
#
_symmetry.space_group_name_H-M   'P 1'
#
loop_
_entity.id
_entity.type
_entity.pdbx_description
1 polymer ?
#
loop_
_entity_poly.entity_id
_entity_poly.type
_entity_poly.pdbx_seq_one_letter_code
_entity_poly.pdbx_strand_id
1 'polypeptide(L)'
;MLSLAFIFAAQFAADVLPTGTYSGTCLYPEAVELRAAPGELVSCNQVRITDGSISFGRRGWETRTRFNGTFEGTRLTVDTVTLPNGRNVDVRGVCEVYFSNDAVSTVACTASSNRGAIAANFVVSRL
;
A
#
# COMPACT_ATOMS: atom_id res chain seq x y z
N MET A 1 56.20 8.11 2.93
CA MET A 1 54.85 8.70 2.72
C MET A 1 54.05 7.68 1.93
N LEU A 2 53.19 6.89 2.59
CA LEU A 2 52.41 5.82 1.97
C LEU A 2 50.93 6.19 2.10
N SER A 3 50.30 6.53 0.98
CA SER A 3 48.93 7.05 0.93
C SER A 3 47.91 5.94 1.21
N LEU A 4 47.16 6.05 2.30
CA LEU A 4 45.94 5.26 2.54
C LEU A 4 44.81 5.84 1.67
N ALA A 5 44.42 5.12 0.62
CA ALA A 5 43.16 5.35 -0.07
C ALA A 5 42.05 4.56 0.64
N PHE A 6 41.26 5.23 1.48
CA PHE A 6 40.02 4.68 2.01
C PHE A 6 38.95 4.73 0.91
N ILE A 7 38.67 3.58 0.30
CA ILE A 7 37.52 3.41 -0.59
C ILE A 7 36.30 3.21 0.32
N PHE A 8 35.51 4.25 0.54
CA PHE A 8 34.17 4.14 1.10
C PHE A 8 33.27 3.47 0.05
N ALA A 9 33.06 2.16 0.18
CA ALA A 9 31.95 1.50 -0.49
C ALA A 9 30.66 1.97 0.20
N ALA A 10 29.99 2.95 -0.41
CA ALA A 10 28.61 3.28 -0.06
C ALA A 10 27.77 2.05 -0.38
N GLN A 11 27.46 1.25 0.64
CA GLN A 11 26.47 0.20 0.55
C GLN A 11 25.12 0.90 0.39
N PHE A 12 24.68 1.13 -0.84
CA PHE A 12 23.27 1.38 -1.10
C PHE A 12 22.54 0.12 -0.66
N ALA A 13 22.02 0.13 0.57
CA ALA A 13 20.95 -0.77 0.92
C ALA A 13 19.84 -0.44 -0.08
N ALA A 14 19.69 -1.28 -1.11
CA ALA A 14 18.48 -1.29 -1.88
C ALA A 14 17.38 -1.54 -0.84
N ASP A 15 16.55 -0.53 -0.56
CA ASP A 15 15.41 -0.67 0.31
C ASP A 15 14.57 -1.81 -0.26
N VAL A 16 14.71 -2.99 0.34
CA VAL A 16 14.00 -4.18 -0.11
C VAL A 16 12.53 -3.90 0.16
N LEU A 17 11.74 -3.81 -0.91
CA LEU A 17 10.30 -3.63 -0.79
C LEU A 17 9.74 -4.72 0.13
N PRO A 18 8.82 -4.38 1.05
CA PRO A 18 8.26 -5.34 2.00
C PRO A 18 7.23 -6.23 1.30
N THR A 19 7.67 -7.01 0.33
CA THR A 19 6.82 -7.95 -0.40
C THR A 19 6.33 -9.01 0.57
N GLY A 20 5.03 -9.29 0.53
CA GLY A 20 4.45 -10.19 1.51
C GLY A 20 2.95 -10.10 1.59
N THR A 21 2.40 -10.90 2.49
CA THR A 21 0.98 -10.91 2.82
C THR A 21 0.82 -10.76 4.32
N TYR A 22 0.03 -9.79 4.74
CA TYR A 22 -0.11 -9.39 6.14
C TYR A 22 -1.57 -9.46 6.56
N SER A 23 -1.81 -9.97 7.78
CA SER A 23 -3.14 -10.00 8.40
C SER A 23 -3.36 -8.74 9.23
N GLY A 24 -4.59 -8.24 9.30
CA GLY A 24 -4.91 -6.98 9.97
C GLY A 24 -6.33 -6.54 9.67
N THR A 25 -6.58 -5.23 9.69
CA THR A 25 -7.92 -4.66 9.42
C THR A 25 -7.81 -3.31 8.73
N CYS A 26 -8.67 -3.06 7.75
CA CYS A 26 -8.92 -1.72 7.24
C CYS A 26 -9.74 -0.92 8.27
N LEU A 27 -9.20 0.17 8.81
CA LEU A 27 -9.81 0.99 9.85
C LEU A 27 -9.92 2.45 9.41
N TYR A 28 -11.06 3.07 9.69
CA TYR A 28 -11.31 4.47 9.39
C TYR A 28 -11.91 5.17 10.61
N PRO A 29 -11.66 6.48 10.80
CA PRO A 29 -12.39 7.25 11.80
C PRO A 29 -13.90 7.23 11.47
N GLU A 30 -14.75 7.09 12.49
CA GLU A 30 -16.22 7.05 12.35
C GLU A 30 -16.76 8.24 11.53
N ALA A 31 -16.22 9.44 11.75
CA ALA A 31 -16.60 10.63 11.01
C ALA A 31 -16.37 10.53 9.48
N VAL A 32 -15.39 9.72 9.05
CA VAL A 32 -15.12 9.43 7.63
C VAL A 32 -16.10 8.38 7.13
N GLU A 33 -16.32 7.31 7.90
CA GLU A 33 -17.25 6.23 7.53
C GLU A 33 -18.67 6.74 7.31
N LEU A 34 -19.14 7.66 8.16
CA LEU A 34 -20.47 8.27 8.04
C LEU A 34 -20.67 9.15 6.81
N ARG A 35 -19.58 9.62 6.18
CA ARG A 35 -19.62 10.58 5.06
C ARG A 35 -19.21 9.97 3.73
N ALA A 36 -18.48 8.86 3.76
CA ALA A 36 -17.99 8.22 2.56
C ALA A 36 -19.15 7.66 1.72
N ALA A 37 -19.08 7.87 0.41
CA ALA A 37 -20.01 7.26 -0.52
C ALA A 37 -19.73 5.75 -0.66
N PRO A 38 -20.73 4.95 -1.08
CA PRO A 38 -20.53 3.52 -1.30
C PRO A 38 -19.36 3.24 -2.26
N GLY A 39 -18.41 2.43 -1.79
CA GLY A 39 -17.24 2.04 -2.57
C GLY A 39 -16.02 2.96 -2.45
N GLU A 40 -16.11 4.07 -1.72
CA GLU A 40 -14.95 4.94 -1.47
C GLU A 40 -13.99 4.36 -0.43
N LEU A 41 -14.50 3.61 0.56
CA LEU A 41 -13.67 2.98 1.59
C LEU A 41 -13.55 1.48 1.35
N VAL A 42 -12.32 0.98 1.28
CA VAL A 42 -12.07 -0.45 1.12
C VAL A 42 -12.27 -1.17 2.45
N SER A 43 -13.09 -2.22 2.46
CA SER A 43 -13.21 -3.15 3.59
C SER A 43 -12.24 -4.32 3.38
N CYS A 44 -11.35 -4.55 4.36
CA CYS A 44 -10.32 -5.58 4.24
C CYS A 44 -9.89 -6.13 5.61
N ASN A 45 -9.37 -7.36 5.62
CA ASN A 45 -8.66 -7.95 6.77
C ASN A 45 -7.31 -8.57 6.39
N GLN A 46 -6.85 -8.29 5.18
CA GLN A 46 -5.59 -8.76 4.63
C GLN A 46 -5.07 -7.75 3.60
N VAL A 47 -3.75 -7.54 3.60
CA VAL A 47 -3.06 -6.78 2.56
C VAL A 47 -1.96 -7.64 1.94
N ARG A 48 -1.75 -7.50 0.64
CA ARG A 48 -0.65 -8.13 -0.09
C ARG A 48 0.14 -7.05 -0.83
N ILE A 49 1.45 -7.05 -0.63
CA ILE A 49 2.39 -6.12 -1.25
C ILE A 49 3.26 -6.91 -2.22
N THR A 50 3.40 -6.41 -3.44
CA THR A 50 4.28 -6.94 -4.49
C THR A 50 4.99 -5.76 -5.18
N ASP A 51 6.00 -6.02 -6.01
CA ASP A 51 6.87 -4.99 -6.63
C ASP A 51 6.18 -3.89 -7.46
N GLY A 52 4.89 -4.03 -7.76
CA GLY A 52 4.11 -3.00 -8.47
C GLY A 52 2.66 -2.90 -8.01
N SER A 53 2.30 -3.47 -6.85
CA SER A 53 0.93 -3.37 -6.38
C SER A 53 0.76 -3.55 -4.88
N ILE A 54 -0.30 -2.93 -4.35
CA ILE A 54 -0.83 -3.20 -3.03
C ILE A 54 -2.29 -3.63 -3.19
N SER A 55 -2.60 -4.85 -2.75
CA SER A 55 -3.95 -5.41 -2.80
C SER A 55 -4.54 -5.50 -1.40
N PHE A 56 -5.74 -4.97 -1.22
CA PHE A 56 -6.52 -5.06 0.03
C PHE A 56 -7.72 -5.97 -0.22
N GLY A 57 -7.92 -6.95 0.64
CA GLY A 57 -9.01 -7.89 0.49
C GLY A 57 -9.44 -8.54 1.78
N ARG A 58 -10.49 -9.36 1.68
CA ARG A 58 -10.87 -10.29 2.74
C ARG A 58 -10.14 -11.62 2.54
N ARG A 59 -9.97 -12.39 3.62
CA ARG A 59 -9.54 -13.80 3.54
C ARG A 59 -10.39 -14.53 2.49
N GLY A 60 -9.74 -15.35 1.67
CA GLY A 60 -10.35 -15.99 0.49
C GLY A 60 -10.11 -15.24 -0.82
N TRP A 61 -9.78 -13.95 -0.78
CA TRP A 61 -9.36 -13.13 -1.94
C TRP A 61 -10.33 -13.07 -3.14
N GLU A 62 -11.57 -13.53 -2.96
CA GLU A 62 -12.64 -13.44 -3.96
C GLU A 62 -12.99 -11.97 -4.28
N THR A 63 -12.98 -11.12 -3.26
CA THR A 63 -13.23 -9.68 -3.34
C THR A 63 -12.00 -8.92 -2.86
N ARG A 64 -11.40 -8.12 -3.75
CA ARG A 64 -10.19 -7.34 -3.45
C ARG A 64 -10.07 -6.10 -4.33
N THR A 65 -9.56 -5.03 -3.74
CA THR A 65 -9.16 -3.83 -4.47
C THR A 65 -7.65 -3.81 -4.59
N ARG A 66 -7.11 -3.59 -5.79
CA ARG A 66 -5.67 -3.53 -6.02
C ARG A 66 -5.28 -2.17 -6.57
N PHE A 67 -4.35 -1.52 -5.89
CA PHE A 67 -3.68 -0.31 -6.34
C PHE A 67 -2.42 -0.75 -7.07
N ASN A 68 -2.27 -0.36 -8.34
CA ASN A 68 -1.13 -0.70 -9.19
C ASN A 68 -0.33 0.55 -9.52
N GLY A 69 0.98 0.39 -9.65
CA GLY A 69 1.84 1.47 -10.09
C GLY A 69 3.32 1.17 -9.82
N THR A 70 4.10 2.21 -9.57
CA THR A 70 5.57 2.11 -9.42
C THR A 70 6.01 2.50 -8.02
N PHE A 71 6.83 1.66 -7.39
CA PHE A 71 7.42 1.94 -6.09
C PHE A 71 8.67 2.82 -6.20
N GLU A 72 8.81 3.72 -5.23
CA GLU A 72 10.04 4.43 -4.90
C GLU A 72 10.20 4.37 -3.36
N GLY A 73 11.10 3.51 -2.90
CA GLY A 73 11.19 3.17 -1.47
C GLY A 73 9.86 2.61 -0.95
N THR A 74 9.30 3.22 0.09
CA THR A 74 8.06 2.79 0.74
C THR A 74 6.79 3.33 0.10
N ARG A 75 6.94 4.18 -0.93
CA ARG A 75 5.83 4.86 -1.60
C ARG A 75 5.53 4.20 -2.93
N LEU A 76 4.26 3.87 -3.16
CA LEU A 76 3.74 3.48 -4.47
C LEU A 76 3.03 4.67 -5.11
N THR A 77 3.53 5.15 -6.25
CA THR A 77 2.75 6.07 -7.10
C THR A 77 1.74 5.24 -7.87
N VAL A 78 0.45 5.49 -7.67
CA VAL A 78 -0.64 4.68 -8.24
C VAL A 78 -1.16 5.32 -9.52
N ASP A 79 -1.16 4.54 -10.60
CA ASP A 79 -1.72 4.93 -11.90
C ASP A 79 -3.05 4.20 -12.22
N THR A 80 -3.27 3.02 -11.64
CA THR A 80 -4.43 2.18 -11.95
C THR A 80 -4.96 1.49 -10.70
N VAL A 81 -6.29 1.47 -10.52
CA VAL A 81 -6.95 0.63 -9.51
C VAL A 81 -7.78 -0.47 -10.17
N THR A 82 -7.52 -1.72 -9.79
CA THR A 82 -8.41 -2.84 -10.08
C THR A 82 -9.45 -2.94 -8.97
N LEU A 83 -10.72 -2.75 -9.34
CA LEU A 83 -11.87 -2.84 -8.43
C LEU A 83 -12.23 -4.30 -8.12
N PRO A 84 -13.08 -4.56 -7.09
CA PRO A 84 -13.47 -5.93 -6.73
C PRO A 84 -14.14 -6.75 -7.84
N ASN A 85 -14.79 -6.10 -8.80
CA ASN A 85 -15.38 -6.75 -9.97
C ASN A 85 -14.37 -7.02 -11.10
N GLY A 86 -13.06 -6.79 -10.86
CA GLY A 86 -12.00 -6.97 -11.85
C GLY A 86 -11.81 -5.79 -12.81
N ARG A 87 -12.66 -4.76 -12.75
CA ARG A 87 -12.53 -3.58 -13.63
C ARG A 87 -11.31 -2.74 -13.25
N ASN A 88 -10.48 -2.40 -14.22
CA ASN A 88 -9.41 -1.42 -14.06
C ASN A 88 -9.92 0.01 -14.29
N VAL A 89 -9.44 0.93 -13.48
CA VAL A 89 -9.74 2.35 -13.57
C VAL A 89 -8.45 3.15 -13.46
N ASP A 90 -8.20 4.01 -14.43
CA ASP A 90 -7.09 4.96 -14.39
C ASP A 90 -7.34 6.00 -13.30
N VAL A 91 -6.33 6.23 -12.48
CA VAL A 91 -6.39 7.11 -11.32
C VAL A 91 -5.12 7.95 -11.20
N ARG A 92 -5.17 8.92 -10.31
CA ARG A 92 -3.98 9.47 -9.66
C ARG A 92 -4.07 9.14 -8.19
N GLY A 93 -3.05 8.48 -7.66
CA GLY A 93 -3.04 8.07 -6.27
C GLY A 93 -1.65 7.84 -5.72
N VAL A 94 -1.63 7.53 -4.44
CA VAL A 94 -0.43 7.19 -3.69
C VAL A 94 -0.78 6.12 -2.67
N CYS A 95 0.13 5.17 -2.47
CA CYS A 95 0.18 4.38 -1.27
C CYS A 95 1.48 4.60 -0.53
N GLU A 96 1.44 4.44 0.78
CA GLU A 96 2.60 4.49 1.66
C GLU A 96 2.58 3.28 2.60
N VAL A 97 3.73 2.65 2.76
CA VAL A 97 3.95 1.54 3.69
C VAL A 97 4.74 2.06 4.89
N TYR A 98 4.14 1.97 6.08
CA TYR A 98 4.74 2.43 7.32
C TYR A 98 5.26 1.28 8.15
N PHE A 99 6.40 1.49 8.79
CA PHE A 99 7.10 0.49 9.59
C PHE A 99 7.15 0.89 11.06
N SER A 100 7.18 -0.12 11.93
CA SER A 100 7.47 0.01 13.35
C SER A 100 8.26 -1.21 13.79
N ASN A 101 9.42 -0.97 14.39
CA ASN A 101 10.40 -2.02 14.75
C ASN A 101 10.76 -2.90 13.54
N ASP A 102 11.12 -2.26 12.42
CA ASP A 102 11.53 -2.91 11.16
C ASP A 102 10.49 -3.87 10.54
N ALA A 103 9.24 -3.82 11.01
CA ALA A 103 8.13 -4.60 10.49
C ALA A 103 7.02 -3.68 9.96
N VAL A 104 6.34 -4.12 8.89
CA VAL A 104 5.17 -3.42 8.36
C VAL A 104 4.12 -3.28 9.47
N SER A 105 3.62 -2.06 9.64
CA SER A 105 2.68 -1.70 10.71
C SER A 105 1.38 -1.13 10.15
N THR A 106 1.48 -0.33 9.09
CA THR A 106 0.32 0.32 8.47
C THR A 106 0.56 0.45 6.98
N VAL A 107 -0.52 0.31 6.19
CA VAL A 107 -0.50 0.58 4.76
C VAL A 107 -1.67 1.50 4.45
N ALA A 108 -1.39 2.68 3.91
CA ALA A 108 -2.40 3.65 3.53
C ALA A 108 -2.35 3.90 2.04
N CYS A 109 -3.50 3.87 1.38
CA CYS A 109 -3.65 4.18 -0.04
C CYS A 109 -4.78 5.17 -0.25
N THR A 110 -4.58 6.11 -1.17
CA THR A 110 -5.63 6.97 -1.70
C THR A 110 -5.47 7.05 -3.22
N ALA A 111 -6.59 7.04 -3.94
CA ALA A 111 -6.63 7.20 -5.38
C ALA A 111 -7.86 8.01 -5.77
N SER A 112 -7.74 8.80 -6.81
CA SER A 112 -8.82 9.64 -7.32
C SER A 112 -8.89 9.59 -8.84
N SER A 113 -10.11 9.70 -9.36
CA SER A 113 -10.40 9.87 -10.78
C SER A 113 -11.58 10.83 -10.94
N ASN A 114 -11.98 11.09 -12.18
CA ASN A 114 -13.23 11.79 -12.46
C ASN A 114 -14.50 11.05 -11.99
N ARG A 115 -14.39 9.78 -11.58
CA ARG A 115 -15.50 8.94 -11.10
C ARG A 115 -15.59 8.85 -9.58
N GLY A 116 -14.70 9.52 -8.85
CA GLY A 116 -14.67 9.51 -7.39
C GLY A 116 -13.30 9.14 -6.83
N ALA A 117 -13.26 8.96 -5.50
CA ALA A 117 -12.07 8.61 -4.74
C ALA A 117 -12.18 7.22 -4.11
N ILE A 118 -11.04 6.59 -3.85
CA ILE A 118 -10.93 5.32 -3.15
C ILE A 118 -9.83 5.45 -2.12
N ALA A 119 -10.09 5.02 -0.89
CA ALA A 119 -9.15 4.99 0.20
C ALA A 119 -9.09 3.60 0.84
N ALA A 120 -7.88 3.21 1.25
CA ALA A 120 -7.63 2.03 2.06
C ALA A 120 -6.68 2.40 3.20
N ASN A 121 -7.04 2.14 4.45
CA ASN A 121 -6.18 2.40 5.60
C ASN A 121 -6.08 1.14 6.46
N PHE A 122 -5.00 0.38 6.30
CA PHE A 122 -4.83 -0.94 6.90
C PHE A 122 -3.85 -0.92 8.06
N VAL A 123 -4.24 -1.50 9.19
CA VAL A 123 -3.37 -1.70 10.36
C VAL A 123 -3.08 -3.19 10.50
N VAL A 124 -1.80 -3.55 10.56
CA VAL A 124 -1.34 -4.94 10.73
C VAL A 124 -1.72 -5.43 12.13
N SER A 125 -2.28 -6.64 12.21
CA SER A 125 -2.49 -7.35 13.47
C SER A 125 -1.19 -7.96 13.94
N ARG A 126 -0.84 -7.77 15.22
CA ARG A 126 0.33 -8.37 15.88
C ARG A 126 -0.02 -9.52 16.84
N LEU A 127 -1.29 -9.93 16.84
CA LEU A 127 -1.82 -11.06 17.64
C LEU A 127 -1.45 -12.40 17.02
#